data_AF-A0A7Y5G9D3-F1
#
_entry.id   AF-A0A7Y5G9D3-F1
#
_cell.length_a   1.000
_cell.length_b   1.000
_cell.length_c   1.000
_cell.angle_alpha   90.00
_cell.angle_beta   90.00
_cell.angle_gamma   90.00
#
_symmetry.space_group_name_H-M   'P 1'
#
loop_
_entity.id
_entity.type
_entity.pdbx_description
1 polymer ?
#
loop_
_entity_poly.entity_id
_entity_poly.type
_entity_poly.pdbx_seq_one_letter_code
_entity_poly.pdbx_strand_id
1 'polypeptide(L)'
;MNNFFHRDRIAGLIIYPAGDVLAQLILGEFSFLRIIVLALAGGFVYAWEIPKWFRFIEKRYTHFFQRTLAAIAYFKPLWIARHLFFITASMTPAILWPPNAAVGAFILCVIAGTKSFIGA
;
A
#
# COMPACT_ATOMS: atom_id res chain seq x y z
N MET A 1 19.64 -15.76 -5.84
CA MET A 1 18.44 -15.16 -5.19
C MET A 1 18.63 -13.69 -4.76
N ASN A 2 19.86 -13.12 -4.73
CA ASN A 2 20.08 -11.74 -4.28
C ASN A 2 19.67 -10.65 -5.30
N ASN A 3 19.76 -10.91 -6.60
CA ASN A 3 19.47 -9.89 -7.62
C ASN A 3 17.97 -9.53 -7.78
N PHE A 4 17.07 -10.48 -7.50
CA PHE A 4 15.62 -10.22 -7.56
C PHE A 4 15.17 -9.27 -6.46
N PHE A 5 15.65 -9.49 -5.24
CA PHE A 5 15.29 -8.67 -4.09
C PHE A 5 15.72 -7.20 -4.21
N HIS A 6 16.86 -6.95 -4.88
CA HIS A 6 17.33 -5.58 -5.14
C HIS A 6 16.49 -4.91 -6.23
N ARG A 7 16.08 -5.66 -7.27
CA ARG A 7 15.17 -5.16 -8.31
C ARG A 7 13.79 -4.83 -7.76
N ASP A 8 13.23 -5.67 -6.89
CA ASP A 8 11.90 -5.46 -6.30
C ASP A 8 11.86 -4.20 -5.43
N ARG A 9 12.95 -3.91 -4.71
CA ARG A 9 13.12 -2.68 -3.92
C ARG A 9 13.22 -1.43 -4.80
N ILE A 10 14.03 -1.47 -5.86
CA ILE A 10 14.20 -0.35 -6.78
C ILE A 10 12.90 -0.10 -7.56
N ALA A 11 12.23 -1.16 -8.00
CA ALA A 11 10.93 -1.07 -8.65
C ALA A 11 9.89 -0.46 -7.72
N GLY A 12 9.84 -0.90 -6.45
CA GLY A 12 8.97 -0.30 -5.43
C GLY A 12 9.27 1.17 -5.15
N LEU A 13 10.55 1.56 -5.11
CA LEU A 13 10.99 2.94 -4.87
C LEU A 13 10.62 3.87 -6.04
N ILE A 14 10.35 3.35 -7.23
CA ILE A 14 10.08 4.16 -8.43
C ILE A 14 8.59 4.11 -8.81
N ILE A 15 8.00 2.92 -8.90
CA ILE A 15 6.65 2.73 -9.44
C ILE A 15 5.59 3.39 -8.56
N TYR A 16 5.69 3.23 -7.23
CA TYR A 16 4.71 3.78 -6.30
C TYR A 16 4.71 5.32 -6.23
N PRO A 17 5.86 6.00 -6.04
CA PRO A 17 5.88 7.45 -6.08
C PRO A 17 5.59 8.00 -7.49
N ALA A 18 5.94 7.30 -8.58
CA ALA A 18 5.58 7.75 -9.93
C ALA A 18 4.06 7.75 -10.15
N GLY A 19 3.37 6.71 -9.68
CA GLY A 19 1.90 6.66 -9.70
C GLY A 19 1.26 7.76 -8.86
N ASP A 20 1.82 8.04 -7.67
CA ASP A 20 1.36 9.13 -6.83
C ASP A 20 1.59 10.50 -7.48
N VAL A 21 2.77 10.76 -8.08
CA VAL A 21 3.06 11.97 -8.86
C VAL A 21 1.97 12.21 -9.91
N LEU A 22 1.61 11.19 -10.69
CA LEU A 22 0.51 11.29 -11.66
C LEU A 22 -0.82 11.64 -11.00
N ALA A 23 -1.16 11.00 -9.87
CA ALA A 23 -2.36 11.34 -9.12
C ALA A 23 -2.34 12.79 -8.60
N GLN A 24 -1.19 13.27 -8.12
CA GLN A 24 -1.04 14.67 -7.68
C GLN A 24 -1.24 15.66 -8.83
N LEU A 25 -0.71 15.33 -10.01
CA LEU A 25 -0.86 16.16 -11.21
C LEU A 25 -2.32 16.23 -11.68
N ILE A 26 -3.06 15.11 -11.58
CA ILE A 26 -4.49 15.07 -11.91
C ILE A 26 -5.31 15.88 -10.90
N LEU A 27 -4.97 15.81 -9.61
CA LEU A 27 -5.71 16.48 -8.52
C LEU A 27 -5.27 17.94 -8.28
N GLY A 28 -4.14 18.38 -8.85
CA GLY A 28 -3.57 19.70 -8.61
C GLY A 28 -2.94 19.90 -7.22
N GLU A 29 -2.87 18.85 -6.40
CA GLU A 29 -2.38 18.89 -5.01
C GLU A 29 -0.98 18.29 -4.90
N PHE A 30 0.02 19.11 -5.22
CA PHE A 30 1.42 18.70 -5.16
C PHE A 30 1.98 18.73 -3.73
N SER A 31 2.47 17.60 -3.23
CA SER A 31 3.12 17.42 -1.95
C SER A 31 4.36 16.52 -2.10
N PHE A 32 5.53 17.12 -1.92
CA PHE A 32 6.81 16.40 -1.98
C PHE A 32 6.97 15.38 -0.85
N LEU A 33 6.40 15.67 0.32
CA LEU A 33 6.45 14.76 1.47
C LEU A 33 5.68 13.46 1.18
N ARG A 34 4.55 13.53 0.48
CA ARG A 34 3.76 12.37 0.06
C ARG A 34 4.57 11.44 -0.85
N ILE A 35 5.31 12.02 -1.80
CA ILE A 35 6.18 11.29 -2.73
C ILE A 35 7.27 10.53 -1.96
N ILE A 36 7.95 11.18 -1.00
CA ILE A 36 8.99 10.53 -0.19
C ILE A 36 8.41 9.39 0.65
N VAL A 37 7.29 9.64 1.33
CA VAL A 37 6.66 8.63 2.18
C VAL A 37 6.23 7.40 1.36
N LEU A 38 5.64 7.62 0.18
CA LEU A 38 5.23 6.53 -0.71
C LEU A 38 6.41 5.83 -1.38
N ALA A 39 7.50 6.54 -1.69
CA ALA A 39 8.74 5.92 -2.15
C ALA A 39 9.29 4.97 -1.07
N LEU A 40 9.38 5.43 0.19
CA LEU A 40 9.85 4.61 1.30
C LEU A 40 8.90 3.44 1.59
N ALA A 41 7.58 3.67 1.60
CA ALA A 41 6.60 2.60 1.75
C ALA A 41 6.73 1.57 0.60
N GLY A 42 6.89 2.03 -0.63
CA GLY A 42 7.08 1.19 -1.82
C GLY A 42 8.35 0.34 -1.77
N GLY A 43 9.49 0.99 -1.53
CA GLY A 43 10.80 0.36 -1.54
C GLY A 43 11.09 -0.55 -0.34
N PHE A 44 10.48 -0.29 0.82
CA PHE A 44 10.74 -1.07 2.04
C PHE A 44 9.57 -1.97 2.44
N VAL A 45 8.36 -1.42 2.55
CA VAL A 45 7.19 -2.17 3.03
C VAL A 45 6.69 -3.09 1.92
N TYR A 46 6.34 -2.52 0.76
CA TYR A 46 5.73 -3.27 -0.32
C TYR A 46 6.70 -4.25 -1.00
N ALA A 47 7.95 -3.85 -1.22
CA ALA A 47 8.98 -4.73 -1.78
C ALA A 47 9.26 -5.98 -0.92
N TRP A 48 9.03 -5.90 0.40
CA TRP A 48 9.23 -7.04 1.30
C TRP A 48 7.96 -7.87 1.49
N GLU A 49 6.82 -7.20 1.65
CA GLU A 49 5.56 -7.83 2.02
C GLU A 49 4.88 -8.53 0.84
N ILE A 50 4.87 -7.91 -0.35
CA ILE A 50 4.19 -8.46 -1.53
C ILE A 50 4.74 -9.85 -1.90
N PRO A 51 6.07 -10.06 -2.06
CA PRO A 51 6.59 -11.38 -2.39
C PRO A 51 6.36 -12.41 -1.28
N LYS A 52 6.34 -11.97 -0.02
CA LYS A 52 6.02 -12.85 1.12
C LYS A 52 4.57 -13.31 1.08
N TRP A 53 3.65 -12.40 0.80
CA TRP A 53 2.22 -12.71 0.72
C TRP A 53 1.92 -13.67 -0.43
N PHE A 54 2.51 -13.47 -1.60
CA PHE A 54 2.38 -14.40 -2.71
C PHE A 54 2.92 -15.80 -2.37
N ARG A 55 4.10 -15.90 -1.74
CA ARG A 55 4.64 -17.19 -1.26
C ARG A 55 3.72 -17.85 -0.22
N PHE A 56 3.06 -17.07 0.64
CA PHE A 56 2.10 -17.59 1.60
C PHE A 56 0.86 -18.15 0.90
N ILE A 57 0.28 -17.39 -0.04
CA ILE A 57 -0.86 -17.83 -0.85
C ILE A 57 -0.52 -19.13 -1.58
N GLU A 58 0.66 -19.19 -2.21
CA GLU A 58 1.10 -20.36 -2.97
C GLU A 58 1.22 -21.61 -2.12
N LYS A 59 1.70 -21.48 -0.87
CA LYS A 59 1.83 -22.59 0.07
C LYS A 59 0.49 -23.02 0.67
N ARG A 60 -0.42 -22.07 0.91
CA ARG A 60 -1.67 -22.33 1.64
C ARG A 60 -2.79 -22.85 0.75
N TYR A 61 -2.82 -22.43 -0.51
CA TYR A 61 -3.90 -22.72 -1.45
C TYR A 61 -3.35 -23.47 -2.67
N THR A 62 -3.93 -24.65 -2.93
CA THR A 62 -3.62 -25.50 -4.07
C THR A 62 -4.44 -25.16 -5.31
N HIS A 63 -5.69 -24.71 -5.13
CA HIS A 63 -6.58 -24.37 -6.23
C HIS A 63 -6.39 -22.93 -6.72
N PHE A 64 -6.38 -22.75 -8.04
CA PHE A 64 -6.24 -21.43 -8.69
C PHE A 64 -7.28 -20.41 -8.21
N PHE A 65 -8.55 -20.80 -8.10
CA PHE A 65 -9.62 -19.91 -7.65
C PHE A 65 -9.35 -19.32 -6.26
N GLN A 66 -8.88 -20.14 -5.31
CA GLN A 66 -8.57 -19.71 -3.95
C GLN A 66 -7.38 -18.76 -3.92
N ARG A 67 -6.35 -19.03 -4.74
CA ARG A 67 -5.18 -18.15 -4.88
C ARG A 67 -5.58 -16.78 -5.41
N THR A 68 -6.42 -16.74 -6.43
CA THR A 68 -6.93 -15.50 -7.02
C THR A 68 -7.78 -14.73 -6.03
N LEU A 69 -8.69 -15.40 -5.30
CA LEU A 69 -9.51 -14.76 -4.28
C LEU A 69 -8.65 -14.15 -3.14
N ALA A 70 -7.63 -14.88 -2.68
CA ALA A 70 -6.72 -14.41 -1.65
C ALA A 70 -5.82 -13.24 -2.11
N ALA A 71 -5.39 -13.26 -3.38
CA ALA A 71 -4.67 -12.14 -3.96
C ALA A 71 -5.57 -10.90 -4.08
N ILE A 72 -6.80 -11.07 -4.56
CA ILE A 72 -7.82 -10.01 -4.65
C ILE A 72 -8.11 -9.39 -3.28
N ALA A 73 -8.31 -10.23 -2.25
CA ALA A 73 -8.58 -9.75 -0.89
C ALA A 73 -7.41 -8.93 -0.30
N TYR A 74 -6.18 -9.27 -0.66
CA TYR A 74 -5.00 -8.52 -0.25
C TYR A 74 -4.84 -7.21 -1.03
N PHE A 75 -4.88 -7.25 -2.36
CA PHE A 75 -4.64 -6.08 -3.21
C PHE A 75 -5.78 -5.06 -3.21
N LYS A 76 -6.99 -5.45 -2.82
CA LYS A 76 -8.15 -4.53 -2.81
C LYS A 76 -8.29 -3.83 -1.45
N PRO A 77 -9.02 -4.34 -0.44
CA PRO A 77 -9.31 -3.55 0.76
C PRO A 77 -8.06 -3.28 1.61
N LEU A 78 -7.19 -4.28 1.82
CA LEU A 78 -6.08 -4.16 2.76
C LEU A 78 -4.96 -3.26 2.20
N TRP A 79 -4.60 -3.45 0.93
CA TRP A 79 -3.57 -2.65 0.28
C TRP A 79 -4.01 -1.19 0.11
N ILE A 80 -5.25 -0.93 -0.32
CA ILE A 80 -5.79 0.43 -0.45
C ILE A 80 -5.80 1.14 0.92
N ALA A 81 -6.27 0.46 1.96
CA ALA A 81 -6.31 1.02 3.31
C ALA A 81 -4.93 1.47 3.79
N ARG A 82 -3.90 0.64 3.58
CA ARG A 82 -2.55 0.99 4.00
C ARG A 82 -1.96 2.12 3.16
N HIS A 83 -2.22 2.13 1.85
CA HIS A 83 -1.76 3.21 0.97
C HIS A 83 -2.38 4.56 1.36
N LEU A 84 -3.69 4.58 1.63
CA LEU A 84 -4.39 5.77 2.14
C LEU A 84 -3.83 6.21 3.49
N PHE A 85 -3.55 5.27 4.39
CA PHE A 85 -2.96 5.60 5.70
C PHE A 85 -1.61 6.32 5.54
N PHE A 86 -0.73 5.85 4.65
CA PHE A 86 0.56 6.53 4.39
C PHE A 86 0.37 7.93 3.80
N ILE A 87 -0.60 8.11 2.92
CA ILE A 87 -0.95 9.43 2.37
C ILE A 87 -1.43 10.35 3.49
N THR A 88 -2.38 9.93 4.31
CA THR A 88 -2.90 10.73 5.43
C THR A 88 -1.79 11.06 6.43
N ALA A 89 -0.95 10.08 6.78
CA ALA A 89 0.20 10.26 7.65
C ALA A 89 1.29 11.19 7.05
N SER A 90 1.31 11.36 5.73
CA SER A 90 2.22 12.31 5.06
C SER A 90 1.65 13.73 5.01
N MET A 91 0.32 13.88 4.99
CA MET A 91 -0.34 15.20 4.95
C MET A 91 -0.41 15.85 6.33
N THR A 92 -0.53 15.04 7.38
CA THR A 92 -0.44 15.49 8.77
C THR A 92 0.72 14.78 9.44
N PRO A 93 1.65 15.49 10.11
CA PRO A 93 2.80 14.85 10.73
C PRO A 93 2.35 13.82 11.77
N ALA A 94 2.39 12.54 11.39
CA ALA A 94 1.92 11.42 12.20
C ALA A 94 2.65 11.27 13.54
N ILE A 95 3.81 11.91 13.70
CA ILE A 95 4.54 12.03 14.98
C ILE A 95 3.71 12.74 16.07
N LEU A 96 2.74 13.58 15.67
CA LEU A 96 1.86 14.31 16.59
C LEU A 96 0.57 13.52 16.91
N TRP A 97 0.35 12.37 16.29
CA TRP A 97 -0.87 11.60 16.51
C TRP A 97 -0.79 10.80 17.80
N PRO A 98 -1.72 10.98 18.74
CA PRO A 98 -1.82 10.06 19.86
C PRO A 98 -2.19 8.65 19.34
N PRO A 99 -1.73 7.57 19.99
CA PRO A 99 -1.85 6.20 19.45
C PRO A 99 -3.29 5.79 19.08
N ASN A 100 -4.27 6.26 19.83
CA ASN A 100 -5.70 6.06 19.56
C ASN A 100 -6.16 6.73 18.25
N ALA A 101 -5.64 7.91 17.93
CA ALA A 101 -5.95 8.61 16.68
C ALA A 101 -5.32 7.90 15.47
N ALA A 102 -4.10 7.37 15.62
CA ALA A 102 -3.46 6.58 14.57
C ALA A 102 -4.23 5.29 14.26
N VAL A 103 -4.71 4.59 15.31
CA VAL A 103 -5.57 3.41 15.15
C VAL A 103 -6.91 3.80 14.50
N GLY A 104 -7.52 4.90 14.94
CA GLY A 104 -8.76 5.42 14.35
C GLY A 104 -8.60 5.75 12.85
N ALA A 105 -7.52 6.44 12.47
CA ALA A 105 -7.20 6.74 11.07
C ALA A 105 -7.01 5.46 10.25
N PHE A 106 -6.29 4.47 10.79
CA PHE A 106 -6.12 3.18 10.11
C PHE A 106 -7.46 2.46 9.90
N ILE A 107 -8.33 2.43 10.93
CA ILE A 107 -9.68 1.84 10.82
C ILE A 107 -10.51 2.58 9.76
N LEU A 108 -10.46 3.91 9.73
CA LEU A 108 -11.16 4.71 8.71
C LEU A 108 -10.64 4.40 7.30
N CYS A 109 -9.32 4.24 7.13
CA CYS A 109 -8.75 3.83 5.84
C CYS A 109 -9.15 2.41 5.46
N VAL A 110 -9.30 1.49 6.41
CA VAL A 110 -9.84 0.14 6.17
C VAL A 110 -11.31 0.20 5.77
N ILE A 111 -12.11 1.05 6.41
CA ILE A 111 -13.50 1.30 6.03
C ILE A 111 -13.57 1.92 4.62
N ALA A 112 -12.70 2.86 4.29
CA ALA A 112 -12.63 3.45 2.95
C ALA A 112 -12.23 2.40 1.89
N GLY A 113 -11.23 1.56 2.19
CA GLY A 113 -10.79 0.47 1.31
C GLY A 113 -11.82 -0.66 1.16
N THR A 114 -12.68 -0.87 2.16
CA THR A 114 -13.80 -1.83 2.06
C THR A 114 -15.03 -1.21 1.38
N LYS A 115 -15.27 0.09 1.52
CA LYS A 115 -16.32 0.80 0.76
C LYS A 115 -16.03 0.82 -0.73
N SER A 116 -14.78 1.00 -1.14
CA SER A 116 -14.38 0.86 -2.55
C SER A 116 -14.54 -0.55 -3.11
N PHE A 117 -14.79 -1.56 -2.26
CA PHE A 117 -15.10 -2.93 -2.65
C PHE A 117 -16.59 -3.17 -2.88
N ILE A 118 -17.48 -2.48 -2.15
CA ILE A 118 -18.94 -2.67 -2.24
C ILE A 118 -19.56 -1.75 -3.32
N GLY A 119 -18.93 -0.61 -3.60
CA GLY A 119 -19.41 0.38 -4.58
C GLY A 119 -18.93 0.19 -6.02
N ALA A 120 -18.37 -0.98 -6.37
CA ALA A 120 -17.89 -1.32 -7.71
C ALA A 120 -18.66 -2.49 -8.32
#